data_AF-A0A2T7CL69-F1
#
_entry.id   AF-A0A2T7CL69-F1
#
_cell.length_a   1.000
_cell.length_b   1.000
_cell.length_c   1.000
_cell.angle_alpha   90.00
_cell.angle_beta   90.00
_cell.angle_gamma   90.00
#
_symmetry.space_group_name_H-M   'P 1'
#
loop_
_entity.id
_entity.type
_entity.pdbx_description
1 polymer ?
#
loop_
_entity_poly.entity_id
_entity_poly.type
_entity_poly.pdbx_seq_one_letter_code
_entity_poly.pdbx_strand_id
1 'polypeptide(L)'
;MSDIWGTDKGVHNRISIPSHVYVTRLSGKFDSNGVKSLTVFTSDGTTYGPYGDAASGKDFDIPVVKSAIVAFFGRSGQVLHAVGAYVVPKSC
;
A
#
# COMPACT_ATOMS: atom_id res chain seq x y z
N MET A 1 -7.79 17.80 -10.97
CA MET A 1 -7.90 17.21 -9.62
C MET A 1 -6.62 16.44 -9.37
N SER A 2 -6.00 16.56 -8.19
CA SER A 2 -4.78 15.80 -7.89
C SER A 2 -5.15 14.39 -7.42
N ASP A 3 -4.52 13.36 -7.98
CA ASP A 3 -4.67 11.96 -7.55
C ASP A 3 -3.93 11.66 -6.22
N ILE A 4 -3.70 12.68 -5.40
CA ILE A 4 -2.94 12.61 -4.14
C ILE A 4 -3.93 12.55 -2.97
N TRP A 5 -3.83 11.50 -2.16
CA TRP A 5 -4.57 11.37 -0.90
C TRP A 5 -3.63 11.67 0.27
N GLY A 6 -3.78 12.85 0.87
CA GLY A 6 -2.92 13.33 1.95
C GLY A 6 -2.36 14.71 1.64
N THR A 7 -1.07 14.91 1.91
CA THR A 7 -0.35 16.16 1.63
C THR A 7 0.83 15.89 0.69
N ASP A 8 1.45 16.94 0.18
CA ASP A 8 2.71 16.82 -0.59
C ASP A 8 3.96 16.74 0.30
N LYS A 9 3.78 16.74 1.64
CA LYS A 9 4.89 16.72 2.58
C LYS A 9 5.50 15.33 2.69
N GLY A 10 6.80 15.27 2.99
CA GLY A 10 7.55 14.02 3.15
C GLY A 10 8.29 13.61 1.89
N VAL A 11 8.80 12.37 1.87
CA VAL A 11 9.58 11.83 0.75
C VAL A 11 8.66 11.09 -0.22
N HIS A 12 8.67 11.50 -1.48
CA HIS A 12 7.85 10.90 -2.52
C HIS A 12 8.60 9.72 -3.12
N ASN A 13 8.09 8.52 -2.89
CA ASN A 13 8.58 7.30 -3.51
C ASN A 13 7.58 6.85 -4.58
N ARG A 14 8.06 6.67 -5.81
CA ARG A 14 7.25 6.13 -6.91
C ARG A 14 7.75 4.75 -7.26
N ILE A 15 6.86 3.78 -7.24
CA ILE A 15 7.12 2.43 -7.74
C ILE A 15 6.61 2.32 -9.18
N SER A 16 7.33 1.59 -10.02
CA SER A 16 6.90 1.27 -11.39
C SER A 16 6.76 -0.24 -11.48
N ILE A 17 5.54 -0.71 -11.67
CA ILE A 17 5.22 -2.14 -11.75
C ILE A 17 5.11 -2.51 -13.23
N PRO A 18 5.91 -3.49 -13.72
CA PRO A 18 5.78 -3.97 -15.09
C PRO A 18 4.39 -4.51 -15.40
N SER A 19 3.92 -4.43 -16.64
CA SER A 19 2.56 -4.83 -17.03
C SER A 19 2.21 -6.31 -16.77
N HIS A 20 3.21 -7.19 -16.69
CA HIS A 20 3.05 -8.61 -16.39
C HIS A 20 3.14 -8.93 -14.89
N VAL A 21 3.42 -7.93 -14.05
CA VAL A 21 3.53 -8.04 -12.60
C VAL A 21 2.33 -7.34 -11.96
N TYR A 22 1.83 -7.89 -10.86
CA TYR A 22 0.72 -7.30 -10.12
C TYR A 22 0.97 -7.35 -8.62
N VAL A 23 0.26 -6.50 -7.87
CA VAL A 23 0.35 -6.44 -6.42
C VAL A 23 -0.45 -7.59 -5.80
N THR A 24 0.20 -8.34 -4.91
CA THR A 24 -0.35 -9.55 -4.26
C THR A 24 -0.55 -9.38 -2.76
N ARG A 25 0.12 -8.40 -2.14
CA ARG A 25 0.00 -8.16 -0.71
C ARG A 25 0.39 -6.72 -0.39
N LEU A 26 -0.31 -6.17 0.59
CA LEU A 26 0.04 -4.90 1.22
C LEU A 26 0.23 -5.17 2.71
N SER A 27 1.33 -4.71 3.29
CA SER A 27 1.53 -4.75 4.74
C SER A 27 2.04 -3.41 5.23
N GLY A 28 2.10 -3.24 6.55
CA GLY A 28 2.64 -2.04 7.14
C GLY A 28 2.37 -1.93 8.62
N LYS A 29 2.59 -0.73 9.16
CA LYS A 29 2.27 -0.39 10.53
C LYS A 29 1.29 0.77 10.61
N PHE A 30 0.49 0.80 11.67
CA PHE A 30 -0.43 1.89 11.96
C PHE A 30 -0.51 2.17 13.47
N ASP A 31 -0.95 3.37 13.82
CA ASP A 31 -1.26 3.77 15.20
C ASP A 31 -2.56 4.61 15.24
N SER A 32 -2.81 5.30 16.36
CA SER A 32 -3.97 6.20 16.49
C SER A 32 -3.92 7.42 15.57
N ASN A 33 -2.75 7.76 15.02
CA ASN A 33 -2.55 8.90 14.13
C ASN A 33 -2.71 8.52 12.65
N GLY A 34 -2.51 7.25 12.30
CA GLY A 34 -2.81 6.74 10.96
C GLY A 34 -1.86 5.64 10.51
N VAL A 35 -1.74 5.49 9.19
CA VAL A 35 -0.78 4.58 8.55
C VAL A 35 0.63 5.17 8.73
N LYS A 36 1.51 4.38 9.34
CA LYS A 36 2.89 4.75 9.68
C LYS A 36 3.87 4.26 8.63
N SER A 37 3.64 3.06 8.10
CA SER A 37 4.43 2.52 7.01
C SER A 37 3.62 1.67 6.05
N LEU A 38 4.11 1.53 4.81
CA LEU A 38 3.56 0.67 3.77
C LEU A 38 4.65 -0.14 3.09
N THR A 39 4.39 -1.42 2.88
CA THR A 39 5.20 -2.33 2.08
C THR A 39 4.31 -3.01 1.05
N VAL A 40 4.72 -2.97 -0.21
CA VAL A 40 4.00 -3.55 -1.35
C VAL A 40 4.77 -4.77 -1.84
N PHE A 41 4.08 -5.90 -1.97
CA PHE A 41 4.65 -7.12 -2.53
C PHE A 41 3.98 -7.44 -3.85
N THR A 42 4.78 -7.92 -4.81
CA THR A 42 4.33 -8.21 -6.16
C THR A 42 4.47 -9.68 -6.52
N SER A 43 3.80 -10.07 -7.61
CA SER A 43 3.69 -11.46 -8.08
C SER A 43 5.01 -12.08 -8.55
N ASP A 44 6.00 -11.26 -8.88
CA ASP A 44 7.36 -11.66 -9.24
C ASP A 44 8.30 -11.81 -8.03
N GLY A 45 7.78 -11.63 -6.81
CA GLY A 45 8.55 -11.68 -5.57
C GLY A 45 9.25 -10.36 -5.19
N THR A 46 9.14 -9.32 -6.01
CA THR A 46 9.69 -8.00 -5.68
C THR A 46 8.94 -7.40 -4.49
N THR A 47 9.69 -6.75 -3.59
CA THR A 47 9.16 -6.06 -2.41
C THR A 47 9.59 -4.60 -2.44
N TYR A 48 8.62 -3.70 -2.29
CA TYR A 48 8.83 -2.25 -2.26
C TYR A 48 8.50 -1.68 -0.88
N GLY A 49 9.44 -0.94 -0.29
CA GLY A 49 9.32 -0.37 1.05
C GLY A 49 10.18 -1.10 2.09
N PRO A 50 9.88 -0.96 3.40
CA PRO A 50 8.79 -0.16 3.94
C PRO A 50 8.99 1.35 3.68
N TYR A 51 7.93 2.02 3.27
CA TYR A 51 7.90 3.49 3.15
C TYR A 51 7.26 4.09 4.39
N GLY A 52 7.93 5.04 5.04
CA GLY A 52 7.48 5.66 6.29
C GLY A 52 8.23 5.11 7.51
N ASP A 53 7.62 5.24 8.69
CA ASP A 53 8.20 4.82 9.97
C ASP A 53 7.74 3.42 10.34
N ALA A 54 8.63 2.43 10.17
CA ALA A 54 8.39 1.04 10.53
C ALA A 54 8.88 0.68 11.95
N ALA A 55 9.45 1.63 12.72
CA ALA A 55 9.95 1.37 14.06
C ALA A 55 8.84 1.40 15.13
N SER A 56 7.71 2.05 14.83
CA SER A 56 6.60 2.23 15.77
C SER A 56 5.24 1.82 15.18
N GLY A 57 4.27 1.55 16.05
CA GLY A 57 2.91 1.16 15.68
C GLY A 57 2.68 -0.36 15.61
N LYS A 58 1.41 -0.72 15.37
CA LYS A 58 0.93 -2.10 15.26
C LYS A 58 0.98 -2.56 13.81
N ASP A 59 1.37 -3.81 13.60
CA ASP A 59 1.38 -4.41 12.27
C ASP A 59 -0.03 -4.64 11.72
N PHE A 60 -0.16 -4.47 10.40
CA PHE A 60 -1.29 -4.94 9.62
C PHE A 60 -0.79 -5.68 8.37
N ASP A 61 -1.63 -6.58 7.88
CA ASP A 61 -1.33 -7.40 6.71
C ASP A 61 -2.59 -7.66 5.88
N ILE A 62 -2.49 -7.47 4.57
CA ILE A 62 -3.56 -7.70 3.60
C ILE A 62 -3.02 -8.67 2.53
N PRO A 63 -3.03 -9.99 2.79
CA PRO A 63 -2.65 -10.99 1.82
C PRO A 63 -3.79 -11.21 0.81
N VAL A 64 -3.45 -11.22 -0.48
CA VAL A 64 -4.43 -11.41 -1.55
C VAL A 64 -4.13 -12.73 -2.29
N VAL A 65 -4.91 -13.76 -1.96
CA VAL A 65 -4.73 -15.12 -2.49
C VAL A 65 -5.40 -15.25 -3.85
N LYS A 66 -4.67 -15.76 -4.86
CA LYS A 66 -5.17 -16.00 -6.23
C LYS A 66 -5.91 -14.79 -6.84
N SER A 67 -5.54 -13.59 -6.43
CA SER A 67 -6.17 -12.34 -6.87
C SER A 67 -5.12 -11.24 -6.93
N ALA A 68 -5.44 -10.13 -7.58
CA ALA A 68 -4.58 -8.97 -7.70
C ALA A 68 -5.24 -7.74 -7.06
N ILE A 69 -4.46 -6.91 -6.38
CA ILE A 69 -4.88 -5.55 -6.01
C ILE A 69 -4.85 -4.69 -7.28
N VAL A 70 -5.98 -4.09 -7.63
CA VAL A 70 -6.14 -3.28 -8.86
C VAL A 70 -6.38 -1.80 -8.59
N ALA A 71 -6.81 -1.47 -7.38
CA ALA A 71 -7.02 -0.10 -6.95
C ALA A 71 -6.97 -0.02 -5.42
N PHE A 72 -6.75 1.17 -4.90
CA PHE A 72 -6.82 1.47 -3.48
C PHE A 72 -8.04 2.33 -3.18
N PHE A 73 -8.43 2.37 -1.91
CA PHE A 73 -9.32 3.37 -1.34
C PHE A 73 -8.81 3.73 0.06
N GLY A 74 -9.27 4.83 0.65
CA GLY A 74 -8.77 5.21 1.95
C GLY A 74 -9.41 6.46 2.53
N ARG A 75 -8.84 6.89 3.65
CA ARG A 75 -9.18 8.15 4.32
C ARG A 75 -7.90 8.92 4.58
N SER A 76 -7.86 10.18 4.16
CA SER A 76 -6.69 11.04 4.28
C SER A 76 -7.05 12.43 4.80
N GLY A 77 -6.06 13.08 5.41
CA GLY A 77 -6.08 14.47 5.83
C GLY A 77 -4.66 15.03 5.74
N GLN A 78 -4.10 15.47 6.87
CA GLN A 78 -2.67 15.82 6.92
C GLN A 78 -1.75 14.59 6.74
N VAL A 79 -2.29 13.39 6.99
CA VAL A 79 -1.64 12.09 6.80
C VAL A 79 -2.63 11.10 6.16
N LEU A 80 -2.14 9.92 5.77
CA LEU A 80 -2.98 8.80 5.40
C LEU A 80 -3.49 8.11 6.68
N HIS A 81 -4.78 8.24 6.99
CA HIS A 81 -5.36 7.65 8.21
C HIS A 81 -5.74 6.18 8.03
N ALA A 82 -6.16 5.79 6.82
CA ALA A 82 -6.54 4.41 6.53
C ALA A 82 -6.37 4.11 5.04
N VAL A 83 -6.06 2.86 4.72
CA VAL A 83 -5.95 2.33 3.36
C VAL A 83 -6.69 0.99 3.26
N GLY A 84 -7.35 0.80 2.13
CA GLY A 84 -7.97 -0.45 1.71
C GLY A 84 -7.67 -0.71 0.23
N ALA A 85 -8.00 -1.90 -0.23
CA ALA A 85 -7.69 -2.37 -1.57
C ALA A 85 -8.91 -3.00 -2.24
N TYR A 86 -9.09 -2.72 -3.53
CA TYR A 86 -9.96 -3.48 -4.41
C TYR A 86 -9.17 -4.63 -5.03
N VAL A 87 -9.75 -5.83 -4.99
CA VAL A 87 -9.13 -7.04 -5.50
C VAL A 87 -9.96 -7.65 -6.61
N VAL A 88 -9.28 -8.21 -7.62
CA VAL A 88 -9.91 -8.96 -8.70
C VAL A 88 -9.30 -10.36 -8.74
N PRO A 89 -10.13 -11.42 -8.77
CA PRO A 89 -9.64 -12.79 -8.94
C PRO A 89 -8.76 -12.93 -10.19
N LYS A 90 -7.69 -13.69 -10.05
CA LYS A 90 -6.86 -14.10 -11.18
C LYS A 90 -7.17 -15.55 -11.48
N SER A 91 -7.70 -15.79 -12.67
CA SER A 91 -7.83 -17.14 -13.22
C SER A 91 -6.43 -17.77 -13.32
N CYS A 92 -6.32 -19.03 -12.91
CA CYS A 92 -5.12 -19.84 -13.14
C CYS A 92 -4.93 -20.12 -14.63
#